data_AF-A0A8X6WB57-F1
#
_entry.id   AF-A0A8X6WB57-F1
#
_cell.length_a   1.000
_cell.length_b   1.000
_cell.length_c   1.000
_cell.angle_alpha   90.00
_cell.angle_beta   90.00
_cell.angle_gamma   90.00
#
_symmetry.space_group_name_H-M   'P 1'
#
loop_
_entity.id
_entity.type
_entity.pdbx_description
1 polymer ?
#
loop_
_entity_poly.entity_id
_entity_poly.type
_entity_poly.pdbx_seq_one_letter_code
_entity_poly.pdbx_strand_id
1 'polypeptide(L)'
;MRGKIIGKGLRVYPENPEAYHVIRRYVDAEKLESFTYQLDEEKDLKAVIRGMPSDTPPQEIIDELRTYGISVNVCHVMTSRRTGMPMPLFLVTLPRSEINRNIYSLTDFCYLKIVVEPLRPKIGPA
;
A
#
# COMPACT_ATOMS: atom_id res chain seq x y z
N MET A 1 3.26 20.15 -21.67
CA MET A 1 4.00 18.89 -21.39
C MET A 1 5.49 19.13 -21.60
N ARG A 2 6.36 18.73 -20.67
CA ARG A 2 7.83 18.90 -20.80
C ARG A 2 8.49 17.55 -21.04
N GLY A 3 9.50 17.51 -21.90
CA GLY A 3 10.28 16.31 -22.19
C GLY A 3 11.77 16.63 -22.17
N LYS A 4 12.59 15.67 -21.73
CA LYS A 4 14.05 15.78 -21.78
C LYS A 4 14.63 14.46 -22.32
N ILE A 5 15.49 14.57 -23.33
CA ILE A 5 16.27 13.43 -23.81
C ILE A 5 17.37 13.14 -22.79
N ILE A 6 17.48 11.89 -22.35
CA ILE A 6 18.49 11.42 -21.40
C ILE A 6 19.16 10.19 -22.03
N GLY A 7 20.40 10.37 -22.49
CA GLY A 7 21.12 9.32 -23.23
C GLY A 7 20.36 8.93 -24.49
N LYS A 8 19.99 7.65 -24.61
CA LYS A 8 19.17 7.12 -25.71
C LYS A 8 17.66 7.10 -25.42
N GLY A 9 17.24 7.57 -24.24
CA GLY A 9 15.85 7.53 -23.80
C GLY A 9 15.19 8.92 -23.75
N LEU A 10 13.85 8.94 -23.76
CA LEU A 10 13.05 10.14 -23.54
C LEU A 10 12.42 10.09 -22.16
N ARG A 11 12.70 11.11 -21.33
CA ARG A 11 11.98 11.31 -20.06
C ARG A 11 10.90 12.35 -20.25
N VAL A 12 9.66 11.96 -19.98
CA VAL A 12 8.49 12.82 -20.12
C VAL A 12 7.98 13.24 -18.74
N TYR A 13 7.58 14.50 -18.62
CA TYR A 13 6.96 15.08 -17.45
C TYR A 13 5.54 15.53 -17.81
N PRO A 14 4.53 14.71 -17.48
CA PRO A 14 3.13 15.08 -17.62
C PRO A 14 2.81 16.28 -16.72
N GLU A 15 1.92 17.16 -17.16
CA GLU A 15 1.51 18.35 -16.39
C GLU A 15 0.40 18.04 -15.38
N ASN A 16 -0.36 16.97 -15.61
CA ASN A 16 -1.45 16.52 -14.75
C ASN A 16 -1.60 14.97 -14.84
N PRO A 17 -2.37 14.35 -13.92
CA PRO A 17 -2.60 12.89 -13.92
C PRO A 17 -3.25 12.37 -15.21
N GLU A 18 -4.19 13.13 -15.81
CA GLU A 18 -4.86 12.74 -17.05
C GLU A 18 -3.87 12.60 -18.22
N ALA A 19 -2.96 13.56 -18.37
CA ALA A 19 -1.91 13.50 -19.37
C ALA A 19 -0.98 12.30 -19.14
N TYR A 20 -0.69 11.95 -17.88
CA TYR A 20 0.07 10.75 -17.55
C TYR A 20 -0.66 9.49 -18.06
N HIS A 21 -1.97 9.37 -17.83
CA HIS A 21 -2.74 8.21 -18.27
C HIS A 21 -2.83 8.09 -19.80
N VAL A 22 -2.99 9.22 -20.51
CA VAL A 22 -2.97 9.23 -21.98
C VAL A 22 -1.62 8.75 -22.52
N ILE A 23 -0.51 9.27 -21.98
CA ILE A 23 0.84 8.86 -22.39
C ILE A 23 1.06 7.38 -22.09
N ARG A 24 0.65 6.91 -20.91
CA ARG A 24 0.81 5.50 -20.50
C ARG A 24 0.03 4.56 -21.40
N ARG A 25 -1.23 4.89 -21.72
CA ARG A 25 -2.05 4.10 -22.67
C ARG A 25 -1.41 4.02 -24.04
N TYR A 26 -0.85 5.12 -24.54
CA TYR A 26 -0.14 5.13 -25.82
C TYR A 26 1.10 4.23 -25.79
N VAL A 27 1.92 4.35 -24.75
CA VAL A 27 3.12 3.53 -24.55
C VAL A 27 2.78 2.03 -24.47
N ASP A 28 1.71 1.69 -23.75
CA ASP A 28 1.24 0.31 -23.62
C ASP A 28 0.68 -0.24 -24.95
N ALA A 29 -0.08 0.58 -25.69
CA ALA A 29 -0.66 0.22 -26.99
C ALA A 29 0.42 -0.04 -28.05
N GLU A 30 1.44 0.80 -28.09
CA GLU A 30 2.59 0.69 -28.99
C GLU A 30 3.66 -0.30 -28.48
N LYS A 31 3.45 -0.90 -27.29
CA LYS A 31 4.37 -1.85 -26.63
C LYS A 31 5.80 -1.30 -26.52
N LEU A 32 5.94 -0.02 -26.23
CA LEU A 32 7.24 0.63 -26.10
C LEU A 32 7.88 0.26 -24.76
N GLU A 33 9.19 -0.04 -24.78
CA GLU A 33 9.95 -0.23 -23.56
C GLU A 33 9.94 1.07 -22.74
N SER A 34 9.33 1.02 -21.57
CA SER A 34 9.18 2.18 -20.69
C SER A 34 9.25 1.78 -19.23
N PHE A 35 9.58 2.77 -18.41
CA PHE A 35 9.55 2.64 -16.96
C PHE A 35 8.83 3.86 -16.38
N THR A 36 7.85 3.61 -15.52
CA THR A 36 7.11 4.65 -14.82
C THR A 36 6.81 4.21 -13.40
N TYR A 37 6.76 5.17 -12.48
CA TYR A 37 6.30 4.91 -11.12
C TYR A 37 4.78 4.96 -11.08
N GLN A 38 4.18 4.18 -10.17
CA GLN A 38 2.76 4.33 -9.83
C GLN A 38 2.49 5.73 -9.30
N LEU A 39 1.36 6.30 -9.71
CA LEU A 39 0.88 7.57 -9.19
C LEU A 39 0.57 7.44 -7.69
N ASP A 40 0.67 8.54 -6.95
CA ASP A 40 0.38 8.53 -5.51
C ASP A 40 -1.08 8.14 -5.19
N GLU A 41 -1.99 8.37 -6.13
CA GLU A 41 -3.39 7.94 -6.07
C GLU A 41 -3.55 6.43 -6.27
N GLU A 42 -2.66 5.82 -7.05
CA GLU A 42 -2.61 4.36 -7.28
C GLU A 42 -1.87 3.62 -6.16
N LYS A 43 -1.12 4.34 -5.31
CA LYS A 43 -0.37 3.73 -4.20
C LYS A 43 -1.32 3.25 -3.11
N ASP A 44 -1.25 1.96 -2.83
CA ASP A 44 -1.95 1.33 -1.72
C ASP A 44 -1.65 2.01 -0.37
N LEU A 45 -2.69 2.08 0.46
CA LEU A 45 -2.59 2.42 1.87
C LEU A 45 -1.99 1.25 2.64
N LYS A 46 -1.07 1.53 3.57
CA LYS A 46 -0.44 0.52 4.42
C LYS A 46 -0.66 0.85 5.88
N ALA A 47 -1.25 -0.09 6.60
CA ALA A 47 -1.54 0.00 8.02
C ALA A 47 -0.92 -1.18 8.76
N VAL A 48 -0.48 -0.93 9.99
CA VAL A 48 0.03 -1.94 10.91
C VAL A 48 -0.97 -2.08 12.05
N ILE A 49 -1.55 -3.26 12.20
CA ILE A 49 -2.44 -3.58 13.33
C ILE A 49 -1.60 -4.20 14.44
N ARG A 50 -1.77 -3.68 15.65
CA ARG A 50 -1.17 -4.16 16.90
C ARG A 50 -2.26 -4.64 17.85
N GLY A 51 -1.91 -5.51 18.80
CA GLY A 51 -2.82 -5.98 19.85
C GLY A 51 -3.49 -7.32 19.56
N MET A 52 -3.20 -7.91 18.40
CA MET A 52 -3.63 -9.26 18.03
C MET A 52 -2.53 -10.29 18.30
N PRO A 53 -2.87 -11.52 18.72
CA PRO A 53 -1.93 -12.64 18.79
C PRO A 53 -1.22 -12.89 17.44
N SER A 54 0.07 -13.25 17.48
CA SER A 54 0.86 -13.46 16.26
C SER A 54 0.48 -14.72 15.46
N ASP A 55 -0.25 -15.63 16.10
CA ASP A 55 -0.82 -16.85 15.51
C ASP A 55 -2.23 -16.63 14.93
N THR A 56 -2.83 -15.44 15.10
CA THR A 56 -4.12 -15.11 14.47
C THR A 56 -4.03 -15.27 12.96
N PRO A 57 -4.92 -16.07 12.34
CA PRO A 57 -4.97 -16.22 10.89
C PRO A 57 -5.21 -14.87 10.20
N PRO A 58 -4.39 -14.47 9.21
CA PRO A 58 -4.58 -13.21 8.50
C PRO A 58 -5.97 -13.07 7.85
N GLN A 59 -6.60 -14.19 7.52
CA GLN A 59 -7.94 -14.24 6.95
C GLN A 59 -9.02 -13.74 7.93
N GLU A 60 -8.89 -14.03 9.24
CA GLU A 60 -9.83 -13.52 10.25
C GLU A 60 -9.80 -11.99 10.32
N ILE A 61 -8.60 -11.39 10.24
CA ILE A 61 -8.43 -9.94 10.19
C ILE A 61 -9.06 -9.35 8.92
N ILE A 62 -8.90 -10.02 7.78
CA ILE A 62 -9.50 -9.59 6.51
C ILE A 62 -11.02 -9.63 6.61
N ASP A 63 -11.58 -10.70 7.15
CA ASP A 63 -13.04 -10.88 7.23
C ASP A 63 -13.66 -9.90 8.24
N GLU A 64 -13.00 -9.65 9.37
CA GLU A 64 -13.40 -8.59 10.31
C GLU A 64 -13.39 -7.21 9.63
N LEU A 65 -12.30 -6.85 8.94
CA LEU A 65 -12.20 -5.58 8.20
C LEU A 65 -13.31 -5.42 7.15
N ARG A 66 -13.71 -6.51 6.49
CA ARG A 66 -14.82 -6.50 5.53
C ARG A 66 -16.15 -6.16 6.18
N THR A 67 -16.38 -6.52 7.44
CA THR A 67 -17.61 -6.13 8.17
C THR A 67 -17.73 -4.62 8.36
N TYR A 68 -16.60 -3.91 8.43
CA TYR A 68 -16.53 -2.44 8.46
C TYR A 68 -16.58 -1.79 7.06
N GLY A 69 -16.79 -2.60 6.00
CA GLY A 69 -16.77 -2.12 4.61
C GLY A 69 -15.37 -1.79 4.09
N ILE A 70 -14.31 -2.21 4.79
CA ILE A 70 -12.92 -1.97 4.38
C ILE A 70 -12.46 -3.09 3.45
N SER A 71 -12.01 -2.70 2.26
CA SER A 71 -11.46 -3.63 1.27
C SER A 71 -9.98 -3.84 1.48
N VAL A 72 -9.53 -5.09 1.55
CA VAL A 72 -8.13 -5.48 1.79
C VAL A 72 -7.53 -6.15 0.56
N ASN A 73 -6.35 -5.71 0.12
CA ASN A 73 -5.57 -6.38 -0.92
C ASN A 73 -4.78 -7.54 -0.33
N VAL A 74 -4.01 -7.28 0.74
CA VAL A 74 -3.10 -8.25 1.36
C VAL A 74 -3.03 -8.01 2.87
N CYS A 75 -3.07 -9.08 3.66
CA CYS A 75 -2.77 -9.08 5.10
C CYS A 75 -1.75 -10.18 5.39
N HIS A 76 -0.72 -9.88 6.19
CA HIS A 76 0.21 -10.89 6.71
C HIS A 76 0.82 -10.47 8.04
N VAL A 77 1.22 -11.45 8.83
CA VAL A 77 1.98 -11.23 10.07
C VAL A 77 3.39 -10.76 9.74
N MET A 78 3.88 -9.76 10.47
CA MET A 78 5.26 -9.27 10.32
C MET A 78 6.22 -10.15 11.10
N THR A 79 7.42 -10.37 10.56
CA THR A 79 8.48 -11.15 11.20
C THR A 79 9.60 -10.27 11.74
N SER A 80 10.15 -10.66 12.87
CA SER A 80 11.31 -10.02 13.48
C SER A 80 12.53 -10.18 12.57
N ARG A 81 13.20 -9.08 12.24
CA ARG A 81 14.41 -9.13 11.41
C ARG A 81 15.57 -9.86 12.08
N ARG A 82 15.60 -9.88 13.42
CA ARG A 82 16.68 -10.50 14.20
C ARG A 82 16.50 -12.00 14.34
N THR A 83 15.26 -12.45 14.56
CA THR A 83 14.96 -13.83 14.94
C THR A 83 14.18 -14.60 13.87
N GLY A 84 13.63 -13.92 12.85
CA GLY A 84 12.75 -14.53 11.85
C GLY A 84 11.35 -14.91 12.38
N MET A 85 11.12 -14.80 13.69
CA MET A 85 9.89 -15.22 14.33
C MET A 85 8.74 -14.24 14.07
N PRO A 86 7.48 -14.72 13.99
CA PRO A 86 6.29 -13.87 13.92
C PRO A 86 6.22 -12.89 15.10
N MET A 87 5.76 -11.67 14.82
CA MET A 87 5.49 -10.64 15.82
C MET A 87 3.97 -10.41 15.90
N PRO A 88 3.45 -9.89 17.01
CA PRO A 88 2.03 -9.51 17.15
C PRO A 88 1.75 -8.19 16.41
N LEU A 89 2.15 -8.14 15.13
CA LEU A 89 2.05 -7.01 14.22
C LEU A 89 1.58 -7.56 12.87
N PHE A 90 0.49 -7.03 12.35
CA PHE A 90 -0.06 -7.42 11.04
C PHE A 90 0.05 -6.25 10.07
N LEU A 91 0.69 -6.49 8.93
CA LEU A 91 0.76 -5.52 7.85
C LEU A 91 -0.43 -5.72 6.91
N VAL A 92 -1.27 -4.71 6.83
CA VAL A 92 -2.43 -4.66 5.94
C VAL A 92 -2.17 -3.68 4.83
N THR A 93 -2.37 -4.13 3.60
CA THR A 93 -2.29 -3.32 2.38
C THR A 93 -3.70 -3.20 1.79
N LEU A 94 -4.14 -1.98 1.56
CA LEU A 94 -5.49 -1.63 1.15
C LEU A 94 -5.42 -0.75 -0.10
N PRO A 95 -6.38 -0.83 -1.03
CA PRO A 95 -6.50 0.16 -2.08
C PRO A 95 -6.78 1.54 -1.45
N ARG A 96 -6.30 2.60 -2.10
CA ARG A 96 -6.50 3.96 -1.60
C ARG A 96 -7.96 4.38 -1.83
N SER A 97 -8.73 4.48 -0.75
CA SER A 97 -10.10 4.99 -0.78
C SER A 97 -10.41 5.75 0.50
N GLU A 98 -11.45 6.58 0.47
CA GLU A 98 -11.91 7.30 1.67
C GLU A 98 -12.39 6.35 2.75
N ILE A 99 -13.13 5.30 2.35
CA ILE A 99 -13.61 4.24 3.27
C ILE A 99 -12.42 3.53 3.93
N ASN A 100 -11.39 3.17 3.15
CA ASN A 100 -10.23 2.44 3.68
C ASN A 100 -9.36 3.29 4.61
N ARG A 101 -9.44 4.62 4.57
CA ARG A 101 -8.77 5.48 5.57
C ARG A 101 -9.38 5.33 6.97
N ASN A 102 -10.63 4.88 7.06
CA ASN A 102 -11.28 4.67 8.36
C ASN A 102 -10.63 3.55 9.18
N ILE A 103 -9.77 2.71 8.57
CA ILE A 103 -8.99 1.71 9.30
C ILE A 103 -8.21 2.31 10.49
N TYR A 104 -7.73 3.55 10.37
CA TYR A 104 -6.99 4.23 11.44
C TYR A 104 -7.85 4.67 12.63
N SER A 105 -9.17 4.60 12.48
CA SER A 105 -10.13 4.94 13.56
C SER A 105 -10.59 3.69 14.33
N LEU A 106 -10.18 2.49 13.92
CA LEU A 106 -10.56 1.24 14.58
C LEU A 106 -9.80 1.06 15.89
N THR A 107 -10.54 0.68 16.93
CA THR A 107 -10.02 0.53 18.30
C THR A 107 -10.06 -0.89 18.82
N ASP A 108 -10.85 -1.76 18.19
CA ASP A 108 -11.09 -3.11 18.65
C ASP A 108 -11.46 -4.04 17.50
N PHE A 109 -11.09 -5.31 17.64
CA PHE A 109 -11.50 -6.44 16.80
C PHE A 109 -11.82 -7.63 17.67
N CYS A 110 -12.92 -8.33 17.41
CA CYS A 110 -13.26 -9.57 18.11
C CYS A 110 -13.10 -9.47 19.65
N TYR A 111 -13.55 -8.36 20.25
CA TYR A 111 -13.41 -8.03 21.69
C TYR A 111 -11.97 -7.79 22.20
N LEU A 112 -10.98 -7.76 21.33
CA LEU A 112 -9.60 -7.38 21.62
C LEU A 112 -9.38 -5.91 21.30
N LYS A 113 -8.71 -5.18 22.20
CA LYS A 113 -8.26 -3.82 21.91
C LYS A 113 -7.09 -3.85 20.93
N ILE A 114 -7.21 -3.10 19.86
CA ILE A 114 -6.17 -2.96 18.83
C ILE A 114 -5.68 -1.51 18.73
N VAL A 115 -4.50 -1.35 18.12
CA VAL A 115 -3.99 -0.05 17.71
C VAL A 115 -3.57 -0.15 16.25
N VAL A 116 -4.08 0.77 15.43
CA VAL A 116 -3.75 0.84 14.01
C VAL A 116 -2.81 2.02 13.76
N GLU A 117 -1.64 1.75 13.20
CA GLU A 117 -0.62 2.75 12.88
C GLU A 117 -0.33 2.77 11.37
N PRO A 118 0.05 3.92 10.78
CA PRO A 118 0.62 3.93 9.44
C PRO A 118 1.95 3.17 9.40
N LEU A 119 2.24 2.48 8.29
CA LEU A 119 3.54 1.85 8.10
C LEU A 119 4.65 2.91 8.12
N ARG A 120 5.57 2.79 9.09
CA ARG A 120 6.70 3.70 9.20
C ARG A 120 7.63 3.55 7.99
N PRO A 121 8.02 4.65 7.32
CA PRO A 121 8.99 4.58 6.25
C PRO A 121 10.32 4.04 6.78
N LYS A 122 11.04 3.29 5.94
CA LYS A 122 12.43 2.95 6.24
C LYS A 122 13.24 4.24 6.24
N ILE A 123 13.66 4.68 7.41
CA ILE A 123 14.72 5.68 7.53
C ILE A 123 16.00 4.95 7.10
N GLY A 124 16.65 5.45 6.04
CA GLY A 124 17.95 4.94 5.62
C GLY A 124 19.00 5.12 6.73
N PRO A 125 20.15 4.44 6.67
CA PRO A 125 21.22 4.74 7.61
C PRO A 125 21.57 6.23 7.52
N ALA A 126 21.59 6.89 8.68
CA ALA A 126 22.08 8.24 8.85
C ALA A 126 23.62 8.28 8.70
#